data_AF-C8NGB4-F1
#
_entry.id   AF-C8NGB4-F1
#
_cell.length_a   1.000
_cell.length_b   1.000
_cell.length_c   1.000
_cell.angle_alpha   90.00
_cell.angle_beta   90.00
_cell.angle_gamma   90.00
#
_symmetry.space_group_name_H-M   'P 1'
#
loop_
_entity.id
_entity.type
_entity.pdbx_description
1 polymer ?
#
loop_
_entity_poly.entity_id
_entity_poly.type
_entity_poly.pdbx_seq_one_letter_code
_entity_poly.pdbx_strand_id
1 'polypeptide(L)'
;MAWIRSRYPKIESVQFDWNTLEVGAVSNGIFAESYNLSVKGTFNNNQKTIIFIDFRLEHSDSIPEMSRIGMNHPPRIKRDGGIYIYE
;
A
#
# COMPACT_ATOMS: atom_id res chain seq x y z
N MET A 1 11.25 -3.23 4.75
CA MET A 1 12.12 -2.48 3.80
C MET A 1 12.64 -3.32 2.63
N ALA A 2 13.02 -4.59 2.81
CA ALA A 2 13.59 -5.40 1.71
C ALA A 2 12.65 -5.52 0.49
N TRP A 3 11.37 -5.84 0.72
CA TRP A 3 10.40 -6.01 -0.36
C TRP A 3 10.12 -4.73 -1.17
N ILE A 4 9.99 -3.58 -0.51
CA ILE A 4 9.69 -2.33 -1.23
C ILE A 4 10.89 -1.91 -2.07
N ARG A 5 12.11 -2.04 -1.55
CA ARG A 5 13.34 -1.73 -2.27
C ARG A 5 13.61 -2.69 -3.43
N SER A 6 13.18 -3.95 -3.34
CA SER A 6 13.34 -4.90 -4.45
C SER A 6 12.45 -4.55 -5.65
N ARG A 7 11.33 -3.85 -5.43
CA ARG A 7 10.40 -3.42 -6.50
C ARG A 7 10.60 -1.97 -6.92
N TYR A 8 10.93 -1.11 -5.97
CA TYR A 8 11.12 0.33 -6.14
C TYR A 8 12.46 0.75 -5.52
N PRO A 9 13.59 0.54 -6.24
CA PRO A 9 14.93 0.77 -5.68
C PRO A 9 15.18 2.21 -5.20
N LYS A 10 14.47 3.18 -5.78
CA LYS A 10 14.54 4.61 -5.42
C LYS A 10 13.80 4.94 -4.11
N ILE A 11 13.04 4.01 -3.54
CA ILE A 11 12.36 4.18 -2.25
C ILE A 11 13.29 3.72 -1.12
N GLU A 12 13.86 4.69 -0.42
CA GLU A 12 14.84 4.45 0.63
C GLU A 12 14.22 4.32 2.02
N SER A 13 13.09 5.01 2.27
CA SER A 13 12.35 4.96 3.53
C SER A 13 10.86 5.08 3.28
N VAL A 14 10.05 4.51 4.18
CA VAL A 14 8.59 4.62 4.17
C VAL A 14 8.13 5.04 5.56
N GLN A 15 7.20 5.99 5.63
CA GLN A 15 6.57 6.46 6.85
C GLN A 15 5.06 6.19 6.75
N PHE A 16 4.55 5.27 7.58
CA PHE A 16 3.14 4.92 7.58
C PHE A 16 2.30 5.90 8.40
N ASP A 17 1.12 6.21 7.89
CA ASP A 17 0.06 6.88 8.63
C ASP A 17 -0.91 5.83 9.16
N TRP A 18 -0.69 5.39 10.39
CA TRP A 18 -1.46 4.31 11.02
C TRP A 18 -2.96 4.63 11.17
N ASN A 19 -3.34 5.91 11.10
CA ASN A 19 -4.76 6.29 11.12
C ASN A 19 -5.50 5.90 9.83
N THR A 20 -4.76 5.53 8.78
CA THR A 20 -5.30 5.08 7.49
C THR A 20 -5.37 3.55 7.36
N LEU A 21 -5.06 2.83 8.44
CA LEU A 21 -5.10 1.37 8.44
C LEU A 21 -6.56 0.90 8.26
N GLU A 22 -6.81 0.15 7.19
CA GLU A 22 -8.15 -0.31 6.84
C GLU A 22 -8.12 -1.76 6.37
N VAL A 23 -9.11 -2.55 6.79
CA VAL A 23 -9.38 -3.87 6.21
C VAL A 23 -10.59 -3.75 5.30
N GLY A 24 -10.37 -3.91 3.99
CA GLY A 24 -11.42 -3.85 2.97
C GLY A 24 -11.70 -5.23 2.38
N ALA A 25 -12.98 -5.54 2.14
CA ALA A 25 -13.37 -6.72 1.39
C ALA A 25 -13.05 -6.56 -0.11
N VAL A 26 -12.46 -7.59 -0.72
CA VAL A 26 -12.27 -7.72 -2.15
C VAL A 26 -13.38 -8.63 -2.68
N SER A 27 -14.31 -8.06 -3.44
CA SER A 27 -15.51 -8.72 -3.93
C SER A 27 -15.46 -8.95 -5.44
N ASN A 28 -16.02 -10.08 -5.88
CA ASN A 28 -16.29 -10.36 -7.30
C ASN A 28 -17.62 -9.76 -7.79
N GLY A 29 -18.29 -8.94 -6.98
CA GLY A 29 -19.60 -8.35 -7.25
C GLY A 29 -20.78 -9.08 -6.58
N ILE A 30 -20.59 -10.29 -6.06
CA ILE A 30 -21.64 -11.06 -5.37
C ILE A 30 -21.25 -11.34 -3.92
N PHE A 31 -20.02 -11.82 -3.70
CA PHE A 31 -19.52 -12.13 -2.36
C PHE A 31 -18.12 -11.54 -2.17
N ALA A 32 -17.75 -11.29 -0.90
CA ALA A 32 -16.36 -11.02 -0.55
C ALA A 32 -15.54 -12.31 -0.71
N GLU A 33 -14.60 -12.32 -1.64
CA GLU A 33 -13.72 -13.48 -1.91
C GLU A 33 -12.46 -13.46 -1.06
N SER A 34 -12.03 -12.28 -0.64
CA SER A 34 -10.87 -12.08 0.23
C SER A 34 -10.93 -10.72 0.90
N TYR A 35 -9.93 -10.42 1.72
CA TYR A 35 -9.78 -9.11 2.34
C TYR A 35 -8.38 -8.56 2.08
N ASN A 36 -8.23 -7.25 2.12
CA ASN A 36 -6.93 -6.57 2.06
C ASN A 36 -6.80 -5.65 3.27
N LEU A 37 -5.72 -5.81 4.03
CA LEU A 37 -5.26 -4.79 4.96
C LEU A 37 -4.44 -3.77 4.18
N SER A 38 -4.88 -2.52 4.11
CA SER A 38 -4.19 -1.43 3.44
C SER A 38 -3.73 -0.38 4.44
N VAL A 39 -2.54 0.18 4.21
CA VAL A 39 -2.04 1.33 4.96
C VAL A 39 -1.41 2.33 4.00
N LYS A 40 -1.78 3.60 4.15
CA LYS A 40 -1.16 4.70 3.42
C LYS A 40 0.13 5.13 4.10
N GLY A 41 1.09 5.55 3.29
CA GLY A 41 2.30 6.19 3.78
C GLY A 41 2.84 7.25 2.82
N THR A 42 3.91 7.88 3.27
CA THR A 42 4.82 8.68 2.45
C THR A 42 6.16 7.95 2.38
N PHE A 43 7.03 8.36 1.47
CA PHE A 43 8.36 7.80 1.35
C PHE A 43 9.42 8.89 1.13
N ASN A 44 10.67 8.53 1.40
CA ASN A 44 11.84 9.40 1.27
C ASN A 44 11.66 10.74 2.01
N ASN A 45 10.96 10.72 3.16
CA ASN A 45 10.64 11.91 3.96
C ASN A 45 9.94 13.03 3.17
N ASN A 46 9.21 12.68 2.10
CA ASN A 46 8.56 13.66 1.23
C ASN A 46 7.04 13.58 1.36
N GLN A 47 6.41 14.62 1.95
CA GLN A 47 4.96 14.69 2.16
C GLN A 47 4.12 14.75 0.88
N LYS A 48 4.73 15.04 -0.29
CA LYS A 48 4.05 15.01 -1.58
C LYS A 48 3.94 13.61 -2.17
N THR A 49 4.64 12.63 -1.59
CA THR A 49 4.59 11.25 -2.04
C THR A 49 3.41 10.51 -1.44
N ILE A 50 2.93 9.50 -2.15
CA ILE A 50 1.83 8.63 -1.70
C ILE A 50 2.22 7.20 -2.02
N ILE A 51 2.13 6.33 -1.03
CA ILE A 51 2.24 4.89 -1.21
C ILE A 51 1.13 4.20 -0.42
N PHE A 52 0.57 3.13 -0.96
CA PHE A 52 -0.31 2.22 -0.25
C PHE A 52 0.39 0.87 -0.19
N ILE A 53 0.52 0.30 1.00
CA ILE A 53 1.02 -1.07 1.18
C ILE A 53 -0.16 -1.94 1.59
N ASP A 54 -0.33 -3.03 0.86
CA ASP A 54 -1.45 -3.94 1.03
C ASP A 54 -0.94 -5.32 1.51
N PHE A 55 -1.74 -6.00 2.33
CA PHE A 55 -1.56 -7.41 2.66
C PHE A 55 -2.85 -8.15 2.35
N ARG A 56 -2.77 -9.18 1.50
CA ARG A 56 -3.91 -10.04 1.24
C ARG A 56 -4.19 -10.93 2.45
N LEU A 57 -5.45 -10.94 2.88
CA LEU A 57 -5.96 -11.69 4.03
C LEU A 57 -7.00 -12.74 3.57
N GLU A 58 -7.08 -13.86 4.30
CA GLU A 58 -8.11 -14.89 4.07
C GLU A 58 -9.46 -14.45 4.65
N HIS A 59 -9.43 -13.92 5.87
CA HIS A 59 -10.58 -13.34 6.58
C HIS A 59 -10.26 -11.93 7.08
N SER A 60 -11.29 -11.15 7.42
CA SER A 60 -11.12 -9.75 7.84
C SER A 60 -10.30 -9.58 9.13
N ASP A 61 -10.23 -10.62 9.95
CA ASP A 61 -9.52 -10.66 11.23
C ASP A 61 -8.23 -11.50 11.17
N SER A 62 -7.82 -11.95 9.99
CA SER A 62 -6.58 -12.71 9.81
C SER A 62 -5.34 -11.87 10.11
N ILE A 63 -4.31 -12.52 10.66
CA ILE A 63 -2.99 -11.90 10.89
C ILE A 63 -2.28 -11.71 9.53
N PRO A 64 -1.77 -10.50 9.20
CA PRO A 64 -1.08 -10.26 7.94
C PRO A 64 0.26 -10.99 7.86
N GLU A 65 0.57 -11.57 6.70
CA GLU A 65 1.83 -12.27 6.43
C GLU A 65 2.69 -11.52 5.42
N MET A 66 4.00 -11.44 5.68
CA MET A 66 4.95 -10.80 4.76
C MET A 66 5.03 -11.45 3.38
N SER A 67 4.69 -12.73 3.26
CA SER A 67 4.60 -13.43 1.97
C SER A 67 3.46 -12.92 1.08
N ARG A 68 2.46 -12.28 1.68
CA ARG A 68 1.23 -11.77 1.02
C ARG A 68 1.23 -10.26 0.85
N ILE A 69 2.38 -9.62 1.04
CA ILE A 69 2.55 -8.17 0.85
C ILE A 69 2.45 -7.81 -0.64
N GLY A 70 1.74 -6.73 -0.92
CA GLY A 70 1.36 -6.28 -2.25
C GLY A 70 1.10 -4.78 -2.31
N MET A 71 0.71 -4.33 -3.51
CA MET A 71 0.27 -2.98 -3.79
C MET A 71 -0.77 -3.02 -4.90
N ASN A 72 -1.94 -2.41 -4.68
CA ASN A 72 -2.97 -2.24 -5.71
C ASN A 72 -2.67 -1.06 -6.66
N HIS A 73 -1.86 -0.11 -6.20
CA HIS A 73 -1.46 1.06 -6.99
C HIS A 73 0.05 1.30 -6.86
N PRO A 74 0.73 1.75 -7.93
CA PRO A 74 2.14 2.10 -7.83
C PRO A 74 2.34 3.31 -6.90
N PRO A 75 3.56 3.50 -6.35
CA PRO A 75 3.92 4.71 -5.64
C PRO A 75 3.69 5.95 -6.51
N ARG A 76 3.28 7.05 -5.89
CA ARG A 76 2.90 8.29 -6.58
C ARG A 76 3.55 9.51 -5.95
N ILE A 77 3.60 10.60 -6.71
CA ILE A 77 4.06 11.91 -6.26
C ILE A 77 3.15 13.02 -6.78
N LYS A 78 2.80 13.95 -5.90
CA LYS A 78 2.07 15.18 -6.25
C LYS A 78 3.03 16.21 -6.83
N ARG A 79 2.73 16.73 -8.03
CA ARG A 79 3.48 17.78 -8.73
C ARG A 79 2.50 18.67 -9.49
N ASP A 80 2.70 19.98 -9.48
CA ASP A 80 1.98 20.94 -10.35
C ASP A 80 0.45 20.76 -10.40
N GLY A 81 -0.17 20.45 -9.25
CA GLY A 81 -1.61 20.19 -9.13
C GLY A 81 -2.09 18.79 -9.54
N GLY A 82 -1.22 17.95 -10.09
CA GLY A 82 -1.49 16.57 -10.49
C GLY A 82 -0.89 15.50 -9.57
N ILE A 83 -1.26 14.24 -9.82
CA ILE A 83 -0.72 13.04 -9.17
C ILE A 83 -0.11 12.15 -10.25
N TYR A 84 1.19 11.89 -10.13
CA TYR A 84 1.97 11.13 -11.12
C TYR A 84 2.51 9.84 -10.50
N ILE A 85 2.71 8.81 -11.32
CA ILE A 85 3.45 7.61 -10.90
C ILE A 85 4.89 8.01 -10.59
N TYR A 86 5.43 7.48 -9.50
CA TYR A 86 6.82 7.65 -9.12
C TYR A 86 7.63 6.46 -9.63
N GLU A 87 8.41 6.70 -10.69
CA GLU A 87 9.34 5.73 -11.29
C GLU A 87 10.74 5.77 -10.67
#